data_AF-A0A919HVG4-F1
#
_entry.id   AF-A0A919HVG4-F1
#
_cell.length_a   1.000
_cell.length_b   1.000
_cell.length_c   1.000
_cell.angle_alpha   90.00
_cell.angle_beta   90.00
_cell.angle_gamma   90.00
#
_symmetry.space_group_name_H-M   'P 1'
#
loop_
_entity.id
_entity.type
_entity.pdbx_description
1 polymer ?
#
loop_
_entity_poly.entity_id
_entity_poly.type
_entity_poly.pdbx_seq_one_letter_code
_entity_poly.pdbx_strand_id
1 'polypeptide(L)' 'MLGALAATSVSDYLSGLLIGAEVATFSERYRASRVVLVGEHSLSVRYQQAMAARGLAVSRCSGEAAFLSGIARMIDGQD' A
#
# COMPACT_ATOMS: atom_id res chain seq x y z
N MET A 1 -22.78 -11.75 18.43
CA MET A 1 -21.66 -11.69 17.47
C MET A 1 -20.68 -12.77 17.91
N LEU A 2 -20.63 -13.91 17.21
CA LEU A 2 -19.94 -15.12 17.69
C LEU A 2 -18.42 -14.91 17.65
N GLY A 3 -17.70 -15.39 18.68
CA GLY A 3 -16.25 -15.28 18.89
C GLY A 3 -15.36 -15.96 17.84
N ALA A 4 -15.61 -15.69 16.56
CA ALA A 4 -14.81 -16.12 15.42
C ALA A 4 -13.50 -15.33 15.28
N LEU A 5 -13.35 -14.22 16.01
CA LEU A 5 -12.17 -13.36 15.96
C LEU A 5 -11.67 -13.08 17.38
N ALA A 6 -10.41 -13.43 17.64
CA ALA A 6 -9.76 -13.10 18.91
C ALA A 6 -9.70 -11.57 19.08
N ALA A 7 -9.94 -11.07 20.29
CA ALA A 7 -9.94 -9.63 20.57
C ALA A 7 -8.61 -8.95 20.18
N THR A 8 -7.49 -9.67 20.31
CA THR A 8 -6.15 -9.22 19.91
C THR A 8 -5.97 -9.07 18.40
N SER A 9 -6.82 -9.70 17.59
CA SER A 9 -6.74 -9.70 16.13
C SER A 9 -7.73 -8.75 15.45
N VAL A 10 -8.57 -8.05 16.22
CA VAL A 10 -9.60 -7.14 15.67
C VAL A 10 -8.97 -6.02 14.84
N SER A 11 -7.88 -5.43 15.32
CA SER A 11 -7.18 -4.35 14.61
C SER A 11 -6.60 -4.83 13.27
N ASP A 12 -5.92 -5.97 13.26
CA ASP A 12 -5.33 -6.53 12.03
C ASP A 12 -6.40 -6.97 11.03
N TYR A 13 -7.48 -7.59 11.52
CA TYR A 13 -8.61 -7.97 10.68
C TYR A 13 -9.27 -6.75 10.05
N LEU A 14 -9.57 -5.71 10.84
CA LEU A 14 -10.17 -4.48 10.34
C LEU A 14 -9.24 -3.78 9.34
N SER A 15 -7.94 -3.71 9.63
CA SER A 15 -6.94 -3.17 8.72
C SER A 15 -6.95 -3.92 7.39
N GLY A 16 -6.96 -5.27 7.41
CA GLY A 16 -7.05 -6.08 6.20
C GLY A 16 -8.34 -5.86 5.41
N LEU A 17 -9.48 -5.76 6.11
CA LEU A 17 -10.79 -5.50 5.49
C LEU A 17 -10.80 -4.14 4.76
N LEU A 18 -10.30 -3.10 5.40
CA LEU A 18 -10.28 -1.74 4.83
C LEU A 18 -9.30 -1.63 3.66
N ILE A 19 -8.08 -2.16 3.80
CA ILE A 19 -7.09 -2.18 2.71
C ILE A 19 -7.62 -2.97 1.51
N GLY A 20 -8.28 -4.11 1.75
CA GLY A 20 -8.89 -4.91 0.70
C GLY A 20 -9.97 -4.16 -0.06
N ALA A 21 -10.86 -3.46 0.66
CA ALA A 21 -11.92 -2.65 0.06
C ALA A 21 -11.37 -1.48 -0.78
N GLU A 22 -10.34 -0.81 -0.27
CA GLU A 22 -9.64 0.27 -0.98
C GLU A 22 -9.02 -0.21 -2.29
N VAL A 23 -8.25 -1.30 -2.22
CA VAL A 23 -7.60 -1.89 -3.40
C VAL A 23 -8.62 -2.35 -4.44
N ALA A 24 -9.73 -2.98 -4.02
CA ALA A 24 -10.79 -3.40 -4.95
C ALA A 24 -11.37 -2.19 -5.69
N THR A 25 -11.74 -1.15 -4.95
CA THR A 25 -12.32 0.09 -5.49
C THR A 25 -11.39 0.76 -6.49
N PHE A 26 -10.10 0.92 -6.15
CA PHE A 26 -9.14 1.58 -7.03
C PHE A 26 -8.76 0.73 -8.24
N SER A 27 -8.67 -0.58 -8.09
CA SER A 27 -8.37 -1.49 -9.20
C SER A 27 -9.44 -1.39 -10.29
N GLU A 28 -10.71 -1.34 -9.90
CA GLU A 28 -11.83 -1.18 -10.83
C GLU A 28 -11.87 0.20 -11.46
N ARG A 29 -11.61 1.25 -10.67
CA ARG A 29 -11.66 2.65 -11.12
C ARG A 29 -10.58 2.99 -12.14
N TYR A 30 -9.34 2.56 -11.88
CA TYR A 30 -8.16 3.01 -12.63
C TYR A 30 -7.62 1.97 -13.62
N ARG A 31 -7.96 0.69 -13.46
CA ARG A 31 -7.53 -0.41 -14.36
C ARG A 31 -6.02 -0.41 -14.65
N ALA A 32 -5.21 -0.04 -13.66
CA ALA A 32 -3.76 -0.02 -13.79
C ALA A 32 -3.23 -1.46 -13.93
N SER A 33 -2.23 -1.66 -14.80
CA SER A 33 -1.50 -2.93 -14.91
C SER A 33 -0.33 -3.04 -13.94
N ARG A 34 0.14 -1.92 -13.39
CA ARG A 34 1.22 -1.84 -12.40
C ARG A 34 0.99 -0.69 -11.42
N VAL A 35 1.33 -0.92 -10.16
CA VAL A 35 1.27 0.08 -9.08
C VAL A 35 2.63 0.19 -8.40
N VAL A 36 3.02 1.41 -8.03
CA VAL A 36 4.17 1.67 -7.18
C VAL A 36 3.66 2.04 -5.79
N LEU A 37 3.99 1.24 -4.79
CA LEU A 37 3.70 1.52 -3.39
C LEU A 37 4.88 2.30 -2.79
N VAL A 38 4.59 3.51 -2.30
CA VAL A 38 5.55 4.36 -1.62
C VAL A 38 5.11 4.53 -0.18
N GLY A 39 5.90 4.07 0.78
CA GLY A 39 5.52 4.17 2.19
C GLY A 39 6.41 3.36 3.13
N GLU A 40 5.94 3.23 4.37
CA GLU A 40 6.57 2.41 5.40
C GLU A 40 6.48 0.91 5.04
N HIS A 41 7.49 0.14 5.46
CA HIS A 41 7.65 -1.25 5.05
C HIS A 41 6.46 -2.14 5.44
N SER A 42 6.05 -2.12 6.71
CA SER A 42 4.99 -2.98 7.23
C SER A 42 3.63 -2.71 6.57
N LEU A 43 3.29 -1.44 6.33
CA LEU A 43 2.05 -1.08 5.64
C LEU A 43 2.11 -1.45 4.16
N SER A 44 3.26 -1.23 3.51
CA SER A 44 3.46 -1.58 2.09
C SER A 44 3.32 -3.09 1.84
N VAL A 45 3.70 -3.93 2.81
CA VAL A 45 3.47 -5.39 2.74
C VAL A 45 1.98 -5.71 2.71
N ARG A 46 1.16 -5.08 3.57
CA ARG A 46 -0.30 -5.31 3.61
C ARG A 46 -0.97 -4.93 2.30
N TYR A 47 -0.60 -3.79 1.73
CA TYR A 47 -1.10 -3.37 0.41
C TYR A 47 -0.62 -4.27 -0.72
N GLN A 48 0.65 -4.70 -0.70
CA GLN A 48 1.18 -5.63 -1.70
C GLN A 48 0.40 -6.94 -1.70
N GLN A 49 0.06 -7.48 -0.53
CA GLN A 49 -0.76 -8.69 -0.42
C GLN A 49 -2.16 -8.50 -1.01
N ALA A 50 -2.84 -7.40 -0.67
CA ALA A 50 -4.17 -7.09 -1.22
C ALA A 50 -4.15 -6.90 -2.75
N MET A 51 -3.13 -6.22 -3.28
CA MET A 51 -2.94 -6.01 -4.71
C MET A 51 -2.60 -7.31 -5.46
N ALA A 52 -1.78 -8.18 -4.87
CA ALA A 52 -1.48 -9.50 -5.42
C ALA A 52 -2.75 -10.37 -5.51
N ALA A 53 -3.63 -10.30 -4.52
CA ALA A 53 -4.94 -10.99 -4.55
C ALA A 53 -5.87 -10.49 -5.69
N ARG A 54 -5.57 -9.33 -6.28
CA ARG A 54 -6.26 -8.76 -7.44
C ARG A 54 -5.48 -8.92 -8.75
N GLY A 55 -4.33 -9.58 -8.74
CA GLY A 55 -3.50 -9.82 -9.93
C GLY A 55 -2.72 -8.59 -10.39
N LEU A 56 -2.54 -7.58 -9.55
CA LEU A 56 -1.80 -6.37 -9.88
C LEU A 56 -0.29 -6.58 -9.69
N ALA A 57 0.51 -6.11 -10.65
CA ALA A 57 1.96 -6.04 -10.49
C ALA A 57 2.32 -4.86 -9.58
N VAL A 58 3.14 -5.10 -8.56
CA VAL A 58 3.48 -4.07 -7.56
C VAL A 58 5.00 -3.94 -7.42
N SER A 59 5.47 -2.70 -7.51
CA SER A 59 6.82 -2.31 -7.08
C SER A 59 6.73 -1.54 -5.77
N ARG A 60 7.72 -1.68 -4.89
CA ARG A 60 7.76 -0.99 -3.60
C ARG A 60 8.95 -0.03 -3.53
N CYS A 61 8.72 1.11 -2.90
CA CYS A 61 9.72 2.13 -2.62
C CYS A 61 9.57 2.60 -1.17
N SER A 62 10.69 2.82 -0.47
CA SER A 62 10.65 3.44 0.85
C SER A 62 10.14 4.88 0.72
N GLY A 63 9.17 5.25 1.56
CA GLY A 63 8.67 6.62 1.62
C GLY A 63 9.76 7.62 1.96
N GLU A 64 10.66 7.27 2.89
CA GLU A 64 11.79 8.13 3.27
C GLU A 64 12.78 8.30 2.11
N ALA A 65 13.15 7.21 1.44
CA ALA A 65 14.07 7.26 0.31
C ALA A 65 13.48 8.07 -0.86
N ALA A 66 12.19 7.89 -1.13
CA ALA A 66 11.47 8.66 -2.14
C ALA A 66 11.44 10.16 -1.80
N PHE A 67 11.20 10.49 -0.52
CA PHE A 67 11.20 11.86 -0.03
C PHE A 67 12.57 12.53 -0.20
N LEU A 68 13.64 11.92 0.33
CA LEU A 68 15.00 12.46 0.25
C LEU A 68 15.46 12.60 -1.20
N SER A 69 15.18 11.61 -2.05
CA SER A 69 15.51 11.65 -3.47
C SER A 69 14.77 12.78 -4.20
N GLY A 70 13.53 13.06 -3.81
CA GLY A 70 12.75 14.19 -4.33
C GLY A 70 13.35 15.54 -3.96
N ILE A 71 13.70 15.73 -2.67
CA ILE A 71 14.35 16.96 -2.20
C ILE A 71 15.69 17.19 -2.91
N ALA A 72 16.56 16.17 -2.97
CA ALA A 72 17.85 16.27 -3.63
C ALA A 72 17.71 16.74 -5.09
N ARG A 73 16.80 16.13 -5.86
CA ARG A 73 16.54 16.52 -7.26
C ARG A 73 16.03 17.94 -7.41
N MET A 74 15.25 18.45 -6.46
CA MET A 74 14.79 19.84 -6.51
C MET A 74 15.91 20.82 -6.24
N ILE A 75 16.92 20.47 -5.44
CA ILE A 75 18.09 21.31 -5.19
C ILE A 75 19.01 21.28 -6.42
N ASP A 76 19.31 20.09 -6.95
CA ASP A 76 20.22 19.92 -8.10
C ASP A 76 19.66 20.50 -9.42
N GLY A 77 18.34 20.64 -9.54
CA GLY A 77 17.67 21.21 -10.72
C GLY A 77 17.48 22.73 -10.68
N GLN A 78 18.13 23.44 -9.76
CA GLN A 78 18.11 24.91 -9.68
C GLN A 78 19.42 25.56 -10.15
N ASP A 79 20.35 24.77 -10.69
CA ASP A 79 21.53 25.21 -11.43
C ASP A 79 21.27 25.25 -12.95
#